data_AF-A0A951PK16-F1
#
_entry.id   AF-A0A951PK16-F1
#
_cell.length_a   1.000
_cell.length_b   1.000
_cell.length_c   1.000
_cell.angle_alpha   90.00
_cell.angle_beta   90.00
_cell.angle_gamma   90.00
#
_symmetry.space_group_name_H-M   'P 1'
#
loop_
_entity.id
_entity.type
_entity.pdbx_description
1 polymer ?
#
loop_
_entity_poly.entity_id
_entity_poly.type
_entity_poly.pdbx_seq_one_letter_code
_entity_poly.pdbx_strand_id
1 'polypeptide(L)'
;MKIKIEEPEGISFKEYGEDLVDLADITKNATGDPKALAATKSAVAGHQLALQFWRCDRVDGYEALYQCRDKVLKRVFVKYPDIAAQANAAVAGEKVSYISAGLEKDSVLQAIWQKAIADTDVAVRIVNPPPLQKK
;
A
#
# COMPACT_ATOMS: atom_id res chain seq x y z
N MET A 1 -27.53 25.52 -13.95
CA MET A 1 -26.24 25.84 -13.30
C MET A 1 -25.67 24.56 -12.73
N LYS A 2 -24.60 24.01 -13.30
CA LYS A 2 -23.89 22.86 -12.71
C LYS A 2 -22.89 23.43 -11.71
N ILE A 3 -23.15 23.24 -10.42
CA ILE A 3 -22.20 23.59 -9.37
C ILE A 3 -21.07 22.57 -9.48
N LYS A 4 -19.87 23.03 -9.85
CA LYS A 4 -18.66 22.23 -9.79
C LYS A 4 -18.29 22.17 -8.31
N ILE A 5 -18.57 21.05 -7.66
CA ILE A 5 -18.03 20.78 -6.33
C ILE A 5 -16.53 20.61 -6.58
N GLU A 6 -15.72 21.57 -6.12
CA GLU A 6 -14.28 21.42 -6.10
C GLU A 6 -13.98 20.15 -5.31
N GLU A 7 -13.34 19.16 -5.95
CA GLU A 7 -12.98 17.93 -5.27
C GLU A 7 -12.08 18.31 -4.07
N PRO A 8 -12.40 17.83 -2.86
CA PRO A 8 -11.58 18.13 -1.69
C PRO A 8 -10.19 17.57 -1.94
N GLU A 9 -9.17 18.39 -1.63
CA GLU A 9 -7.73 18.10 -1.60
C GLU A 9 -7.40 16.59 -1.60
N GLY A 10 -7.37 16.00 -2.79
CA GLY A 10 -7.04 14.60 -3.00
C GLY A 10 -5.75 14.52 -3.77
N ILE A 11 -4.80 13.71 -3.31
CA ILE A 11 -3.59 13.42 -4.08
C ILE A 11 -4.03 12.78 -5.39
N SER A 12 -3.69 13.39 -6.54
CA SER A 12 -4.03 12.77 -7.81
C SER A 12 -3.25 11.47 -7.95
N PHE A 13 -3.91 10.46 -8.52
CA PHE A 13 -3.26 9.17 -8.78
C PHE A 13 -1.95 9.32 -9.57
N LYS A 14 -1.92 10.28 -10.49
CA LYS A 14 -0.78 10.52 -11.35
C LYS A 14 0.40 11.02 -10.51
N GLU A 15 0.16 12.06 -9.71
CA GLU A 15 1.16 12.63 -8.80
C GLU A 15 1.65 11.59 -7.80
N TYR A 16 0.75 10.86 -7.13
CA TYR A 16 1.15 9.79 -6.21
C TYR A 16 2.02 8.72 -6.91
N GLY A 17 1.72 8.41 -8.16
CA GLY A 17 2.49 7.49 -8.96
C GLY A 17 3.88 8.02 -9.34
N GLU A 18 3.99 9.30 -9.66
CA GLU A 18 5.24 10.00 -9.99
C GLU A 18 6.12 10.14 -8.74
N ASP A 19 5.54 10.59 -7.62
CA ASP A 19 6.22 10.70 -6.33
C ASP A 19 6.83 9.36 -5.87
N LEU A 20 6.10 8.25 -6.08
CA LEU A 20 6.60 6.92 -5.73
C LEU A 20 7.74 6.43 -6.62
N VAL A 21 7.80 6.87 -7.88
CA VAL A 21 8.94 6.57 -8.76
C VAL A 21 10.16 7.34 -8.27
N ASP A 22 10.01 8.63 -8.02
CA ASP A 22 11.08 9.48 -7.52
C ASP A 22 11.61 8.99 -6.17
N LEU A 23 10.71 8.65 -5.24
CA LEU A 23 11.08 8.08 -3.93
C LEU A 23 11.81 6.73 -4.07
N ALA A 24 11.41 5.88 -5.00
CA ALA A 24 12.11 4.61 -5.23
C ALA A 24 13.54 4.84 -5.72
N ASP A 25 13.76 5.81 -6.61
CA ASP A 25 15.09 6.15 -7.13
C ASP A 25 15.95 6.84 -6.07
N ILE A 26 15.37 7.73 -5.26
CA ILE A 26 16.07 8.35 -4.12
C ILE A 26 16.50 7.28 -3.11
N THR A 27 15.57 6.40 -2.70
CA THR A 27 15.87 5.38 -1.67
C THR A 27 16.82 4.29 -2.15
N LYS A 28 16.85 4.00 -3.46
CA LYS A 28 17.83 3.09 -4.07
C LYS A 28 19.26 3.60 -3.90
N ASN A 29 19.47 4.91 -4.06
CA ASN A 29 20.78 5.56 -4.01
C ASN A 29 21.12 6.17 -2.64
N ALA A 30 20.18 6.17 -1.70
CA ALA A 30 20.35 6.73 -0.37
C ALA A 30 21.40 5.96 0.46
N THR A 31 22.18 6.72 1.23
CA THR A 31 23.16 6.23 2.20
C THR A 31 22.73 6.65 3.62
N GLY A 32 23.23 5.96 4.64
CA GLY A 32 22.85 6.20 6.03
C GLY A 32 22.74 4.92 6.85
N ASP A 33 22.01 4.99 7.96
CA ASP A 33 21.79 3.82 8.83
C ASP A 33 21.11 2.68 8.05
N PRO A 34 21.72 1.47 8.00
CA PRO A 34 21.19 0.36 7.20
C PRO A 34 19.78 -0.10 7.61
N LYS A 35 19.42 0.01 8.89
CA LYS A 35 18.10 -0.38 9.39
C LYS A 35 17.05 0.67 9.03
N ALA A 36 17.39 1.96 9.16
CA ALA A 36 16.53 3.04 8.69
C ALA A 36 16.29 2.94 7.18
N LEU A 37 17.34 2.72 6.39
CA LEU A 37 17.22 2.52 4.94
C LEU A 37 16.39 1.30 4.59
N ALA A 38 16.55 0.18 5.30
CA ALA A 38 15.74 -1.02 5.08
C ALA A 38 14.25 -0.75 5.37
N ALA A 39 13.94 -0.05 6.46
CA ALA A 39 12.58 0.34 6.82
C ALA A 39 11.95 1.29 5.77
N THR A 40 12.69 2.31 5.33
CA THR A 40 12.23 3.22 4.27
C THR A 40 11.98 2.47 2.95
N LYS A 41 12.89 1.58 2.54
CA LYS A 41 12.70 0.74 1.35
C LYS A 41 11.49 -0.19 1.50
N SER A 42 11.25 -0.71 2.70
CA SER A 42 10.07 -1.51 3.02
C SER A 42 8.77 -0.71 2.86
N ALA A 43 8.74 0.53 3.36
CA ALA A 43 7.61 1.43 3.23
C ALA A 43 7.30 1.77 1.76
N VAL A 44 8.32 2.15 0.98
CA VAL A 44 8.16 2.42 -0.47
C VAL A 44 7.59 1.22 -1.19
N ALA A 45 8.09 0.01 -0.91
CA ALA A 45 7.55 -1.22 -1.50
C ALA A 45 6.07 -1.45 -1.14
N GLY A 46 5.66 -1.10 0.09
CA GLY A 46 4.26 -1.13 0.51
C GLY A 46 3.38 -0.17 -0.29
N HIS A 47 3.81 1.09 -0.41
CA HIS A 47 3.11 2.10 -1.20
C HIS A 47 3.02 1.75 -2.70
N GLN A 48 4.06 1.14 -3.26
CA GLN A 48 4.04 0.63 -4.65
C GLN A 48 3.02 -0.49 -4.84
N LEU A 49 2.84 -1.38 -3.85
CA LEU A 49 1.80 -2.41 -3.90
C LEU A 49 0.40 -1.79 -3.83
N ALA A 50 0.18 -0.78 -2.98
CA ALA A 50 -1.08 -0.05 -2.93
C ALA A 50 -1.39 0.62 -4.28
N LEU A 51 -0.40 1.29 -4.88
CA LEU A 51 -0.56 1.91 -6.20
C LEU A 51 -0.89 0.88 -7.28
N GLN A 52 -0.23 -0.27 -7.29
CA GLN A 52 -0.50 -1.35 -8.25
C GLN A 52 -1.90 -1.93 -8.07
N PHE A 53 -2.36 -2.11 -6.83
CA PHE A 53 -3.71 -2.58 -6.56
C PHE A 53 -4.75 -1.56 -7.04
N TRP A 54 -4.53 -0.28 -6.73
CA TRP A 54 -5.39 0.81 -7.18
C TRP A 54 -5.42 0.95 -8.71
N ARG A 55 -4.30 0.70 -9.39
CA ARG A 55 -4.19 0.70 -10.87
C ARG A 55 -5.11 -0.30 -11.56
N CYS A 56 -5.47 -1.39 -10.89
CA CYS A 56 -6.30 -2.43 -11.48
C CYS A 56 -7.70 -1.93 -11.87
N ASP A 57 -8.21 -0.87 -11.21
CA ASP A 57 -9.50 -0.25 -11.56
C ASP A 57 -9.52 0.41 -12.95
N ARG A 58 -8.35 0.59 -13.56
CA ARG A 58 -8.22 1.13 -14.92
C ARG A 58 -8.23 0.03 -15.99
N VAL A 59 -8.30 -1.23 -15.58
CA VAL A 59 -8.41 -2.36 -16.51
C VAL A 59 -9.87 -2.56 -16.87
N ASP A 60 -10.15 -2.64 -18.16
CA ASP A 60 -11.51 -2.88 -18.65
C ASP A 60 -11.90 -4.37 -18.53
N GLY A 61 -13.06 -4.62 -17.94
CA GLY A 61 -13.67 -5.94 -17.85
C GLY A 61 -13.55 -6.60 -16.47
N TYR A 62 -14.64 -7.26 -16.05
CA TYR A 62 -14.77 -7.89 -14.74
C TYR A 62 -13.63 -8.88 -14.43
N GLU A 63 -13.41 -9.86 -15.31
CA GLU A 63 -12.38 -10.89 -15.12
C GLU A 63 -10.98 -10.28 -15.05
N ALA A 64 -10.68 -9.33 -15.94
CA ALA A 64 -9.37 -8.70 -16.03
C ALA A 64 -9.07 -7.82 -14.80
N LEU A 65 -10.08 -7.12 -14.28
CA LEU A 65 -10.01 -6.36 -13.03
C LEU A 65 -9.61 -7.25 -11.86
N TYR A 66 -10.34 -8.34 -11.62
CA TYR A 66 -10.11 -9.19 -10.45
C TYR A 66 -8.86 -10.06 -10.60
N GLN A 67 -8.49 -10.48 -11.81
CA GLN A 67 -7.19 -11.10 -12.07
C GLN A 67 -6.03 -10.14 -11.76
N CYS A 68 -6.15 -8.87 -12.16
CA CYS A 68 -5.17 -7.85 -11.83
C CYS A 68 -5.04 -7.69 -10.31
N ARG A 69 -6.16 -7.51 -9.61
CA ARG A 69 -6.20 -7.35 -8.15
C ARG A 69 -5.62 -8.56 -7.43
N ASP A 70 -6.02 -9.78 -7.79
CA ASP A 70 -5.51 -11.02 -7.19
C ASP A 70 -4.00 -11.21 -7.40
N LYS A 71 -3.47 -10.83 -8.57
CA LYS A 71 -2.03 -10.85 -8.84
C LYS A 71 -1.27 -9.92 -7.89
N VAL A 72 -1.82 -8.73 -7.61
CA VAL A 72 -1.23 -7.81 -6.64
C VAL A 72 -1.40 -8.32 -5.21
N LEU A 73 -2.58 -8.85 -4.86
CA LEU A 73 -2.86 -9.42 -3.54
C LEU A 73 -1.90 -10.54 -3.17
N LYS A 74 -1.52 -11.41 -4.12
CA LYS A 74 -0.49 -12.44 -3.87
C LYS A 74 0.81 -11.83 -3.36
N ARG A 75 1.23 -10.69 -3.90
CA ARG A 75 2.45 -9.98 -3.46
C ARG A 75 2.23 -9.23 -2.14
N VAL A 76 1.06 -8.65 -1.95
CA VAL A 76 0.64 -8.06 -0.67
C VAL A 76 0.69 -9.10 0.44
N PHE A 77 0.16 -10.31 0.22
CA PHE A 77 0.11 -11.38 1.21
C PHE A 77 1.49 -11.92 1.59
N VAL A 78 2.43 -11.95 0.63
CA VAL A 78 3.83 -12.29 0.92
C VAL A 78 4.48 -11.25 1.83
N LYS A 79 4.22 -9.96 1.60
CA LYS A 79 4.80 -8.88 2.41
C LYS A 79 4.09 -8.69 3.75
N TYR A 80 2.77 -8.86 3.76
CA TYR A 80 1.87 -8.61 4.90
C TYR A 80 0.96 -9.83 5.12
N PRO A 81 1.46 -10.90 5.76
CA PRO A 81 0.70 -12.14 5.96
C PRO A 81 -0.58 -11.98 6.77
N ASP A 82 -0.64 -10.95 7.63
CA ASP A 82 -1.84 -10.66 8.42
C ASP A 82 -2.97 -10.08 7.57
N ILE A 83 -2.65 -9.31 6.52
CA ILE A 83 -3.64 -8.90 5.51
C ILE A 83 -4.17 -10.14 4.78
N ALA A 84 -3.32 -11.14 4.52
CA ALA A 84 -3.77 -12.40 3.92
C ALA A 84 -4.76 -13.14 4.82
N ALA A 85 -4.49 -13.22 6.13
CA ALA A 85 -5.38 -13.84 7.09
C ALA A 85 -6.75 -13.12 7.14
N GLN A 86 -6.74 -11.79 7.20
CA GLN A 86 -7.95 -10.97 7.19
C GLN A 86 -8.75 -11.13 5.90
N ALA A 87 -8.08 -11.12 4.74
CA ALA A 87 -8.71 -11.30 3.44
C ALA A 87 -9.38 -12.68 3.31
N ASN A 88 -8.69 -13.75 3.69
CA ASN A 88 -9.24 -15.10 3.66
C ASN A 88 -10.42 -15.27 4.63
N ALA A 89 -10.36 -14.62 5.80
CA ALA A 89 -11.48 -14.62 6.74
C ALA A 89 -12.70 -13.86 6.21
N ALA A 90 -12.48 -12.74 5.51
CA ALA A 90 -13.57 -11.93 4.95
C ALA A 90 -14.39 -12.68 3.88
N VAL A 91 -13.73 -13.49 3.06
CA VAL A 91 -14.39 -14.27 1.99
C VAL A 91 -14.72 -15.71 2.41
N ALA A 92 -14.57 -16.03 3.70
CA ALA A 92 -14.79 -17.38 4.20
C ALA A 92 -16.25 -17.81 4.01
N GLY A 93 -16.47 -18.88 3.25
CA GLY A 93 -17.81 -19.39 2.94
C GLY A 93 -18.47 -18.73 1.73
N GLU A 94 -17.83 -17.75 1.10
CA GLU A 94 -18.29 -17.18 -0.16
C GLU A 94 -17.84 -18.04 -1.35
N LYS A 95 -18.71 -18.15 -2.37
CA LYS A 95 -18.34 -18.76 -3.65
C LYS A 95 -17.86 -17.68 -4.61
N VAL A 96 -16.62 -17.24 -4.42
CA VAL A 96 -15.96 -16.25 -5.29
C VAL A 96 -14.94 -16.91 -6.21
N SER A 97 -14.94 -16.53 -7.50
CA SER A 97 -13.91 -16.97 -8.46
C SER A 97 -12.56 -16.28 -8.23
N TYR A 98 -12.58 -15.11 -7.60
CA TYR A 98 -11.42 -14.29 -7.26
C TYR A 98 -11.55 -13.80 -5.82
N ILE A 99 -10.48 -13.86 -5.04
CA ILE A 99 -10.51 -13.38 -3.65
C ILE A 99 -10.85 -11.88 -3.63
N SER A 100 -10.24 -11.11 -4.54
CA SER A 100 -10.50 -9.67 -4.66
C SER A 100 -11.94 -9.30 -5.03
N ALA A 101 -12.77 -10.25 -5.48
CA ALA A 101 -14.19 -10.01 -5.74
C ALA A 101 -15.02 -9.96 -4.45
N GLY A 102 -14.58 -10.64 -3.38
CA GLY A 102 -15.21 -10.58 -2.06
C GLY A 102 -14.58 -9.56 -1.13
N LEU A 103 -13.69 -8.68 -1.63
CA LEU A 103 -12.99 -7.70 -0.81
C LEU A 103 -13.34 -6.27 -1.20
N GLU A 104 -13.65 -5.46 -0.18
CA GLU A 104 -13.82 -4.01 -0.34
C GLU A 104 -12.48 -3.34 -0.67
N LYS A 105 -12.43 -2.65 -1.81
CA LYS A 105 -11.20 -2.04 -2.35
C LYS A 105 -10.53 -1.12 -1.34
N ASP A 106 -11.30 -0.19 -0.78
CA ASP A 106 -10.77 0.85 0.10
C ASP A 106 -10.26 0.25 1.42
N SER A 107 -10.88 -0.84 1.89
CA SER A 107 -10.40 -1.58 3.06
C SER A 107 -9.04 -2.23 2.78
N VAL A 108 -8.86 -2.82 1.59
CA VAL A 108 -7.56 -3.40 1.18
C VAL A 108 -6.49 -2.30 1.07
N LEU A 109 -6.81 -1.18 0.42
CA LEU A 109 -5.88 -0.05 0.29
C LEU A 109 -5.48 0.52 1.66
N GLN A 110 -6.46 0.71 2.55
CA GLN A 110 -6.21 1.18 3.90
C GLN A 110 -5.31 0.21 4.67
N ALA A 111 -5.54 -1.10 4.57
CA ALA A 111 -4.70 -2.09 5.22
C ALA A 111 -3.24 -2.04 4.74
N ILE A 112 -3.03 -1.90 3.42
CA ILE A 112 -1.68 -1.78 2.84
C ILE A 112 -1.02 -0.49 3.32
N TRP A 113 -1.73 0.65 3.30
CA TRP A 113 -1.19 1.93 3.74
C TRP A 113 -0.85 1.94 5.23
N GLN A 114 -1.68 1.36 6.09
CA GLN A 114 -1.37 1.24 7.52
C GLN A 114 -0.07 0.47 7.76
N LYS A 115 0.20 -0.58 6.98
CA LYS A 115 1.47 -1.30 7.07
C LYS A 115 2.66 -0.50 6.55
N ALA A 116 2.49 0.24 5.45
CA ALA A 116 3.54 1.10 4.93
C ALA A 116 3.86 2.27 5.89
N ILE A 117 2.86 2.81 6.58
CA ILE A 117 3.04 3.81 7.64
C ILE A 117 3.82 3.21 8.81
N ALA A 118 3.48 1.99 9.25
CA ALA A 118 4.22 1.33 10.32
C ALA A 118 5.71 1.12 9.97
N ASP A 119 6.03 0.79 8.71
CA ASP A 119 7.41 0.71 8.22
C ASP A 119 8.11 2.09 8.27
N THR A 120 7.39 3.16 7.92
CA THR A 120 7.89 4.54 8.03
C THR A 120 8.16 4.92 9.49
N ASP A 121 7.27 4.58 10.41
CA ASP A 121 7.44 4.85 11.85
C ASP A 121 8.68 4.16 12.41
N VAL A 122 9.00 2.95 11.94
CA VAL A 122 10.24 2.26 12.28
C VAL A 122 11.45 3.07 11.82
N ALA A 123 11.45 3.55 10.57
CA ALA A 123 12.54 4.38 10.04
C ALA A 123 12.72 5.66 10.87
N VAL A 124 11.62 6.36 11.18
CA VAL A 124 11.63 7.59 11.98
C VAL A 124 12.19 7.36 13.39
N ARG A 125 11.79 6.27 14.06
CA ARG A 125 12.28 5.94 15.42
C ARG A 125 13.76 5.58 15.44
N ILE A 126 14.30 5.03 14.36
CA ILE A 126 15.73 4.71 14.27
C ILE A 126 16.56 5.99 14.16
N VAL A 127 16.12 6.96 13.35
CA VAL A 127 16.85 8.23 13.15
C VAL A 127 16.59 9.23 14.28
N ASN A 128 15.44 9.15 14.93
CA ASN A 128 15.03 9.99 16.06
C ASN A 128 14.65 9.10 17.26
N PRO A 129 15.62 8.49 17.95
CA PRO A 129 15.33 7.65 19.10
C PRO A 129 14.69 8.48 20.23
N PRO A 130 13.66 7.97 20.92
CA PRO A 130 13.08 8.67 22.05
C PRO A 130 14.14 8.89 23.15
N PRO A 131 14.05 10.00 23.91
CA PRO A 131 15.02 10.29 24.95
C PRO A 131 15.11 9.13 25.95
N LEU A 132 16.34 8.75 26.31
CA LEU A 132 16.61 7.72 27.31
C LEU A 132 15.87 8.08 28.60
N GLN A 133 14.89 7.27 29.00
CA GLN A 133 14.30 7.38 30.34
C GLN A 133 15.40 6.99 31.34
N LYS A 134 15.91 7.97 32.08
CA LYS A 134 16.77 7.71 33.23
C LYS A 134 15.92 6.96 34.25
N LYS A 135 16.31 5.71 34.54
CA LYS A 135 15.78 4.93 35.66
C LYS A 135 16.14 5.59 36.98
#